data_AF-A0A919I9R8-F1
#
_entry.id   AF-A0A919I9R8-F1
#
_cell.length_a   1.000
_cell.length_b   1.000
_cell.length_c   1.000
_cell.angle_alpha   90.00
_cell.angle_beta   90.00
_cell.angle_gamma   90.00
#
_symmetry.space_group_name_H-M   'P 1'
#
loop_
_entity.id
_entity.type
_entity.pdbx_description
1 polymer ?
#
loop_
_entity_poly.entity_id
_entity_poly.type
_entity_poly.pdbx_seq_one_letter_code
_entity_poly.pdbx_strand_id
1 'polypeptide(L)'
;MKFNYLLLSLFILGVSVSVISCKKDDVIPAYEVPTTYSFTNVNYAEASKRLVMIAQIETLMNTDNKAGGGTYIDSVKLKNMFANSGNPFSADSLNKSGFQLKDKTALSAQSVIQNFLYNQSLASLSTSPASNGTAGVGTTQTNSYILLSAKGVNYRQVFTKTMMAAMLANEMINLVKSSPDNNTVIAGKGTAMENAWDLAFGYFNVPVNFPTSTTGVKYLGSYCNQVNAGIGSNAILMDAFLKGRAAISHKDIAVKNVQADIIAKELELVVAAGAIHEIAEAKAGLTDAVQTVSRFSECMGFIIGLRYFSNKTITDAQFNTLYQTYLHNGDLYAITTSDMNNIVSTLASIYGFSNPGTI
;
A
#
# COMPACT_ATOMS: atom_id res chain seq x y z
N MET A 1 17.19 -98.62 -8.44
CA MET A 1 16.54 -98.39 -7.14
C MET A 1 15.99 -96.98 -7.14
N LYS A 2 14.67 -96.81 -7.12
CA LYS A 2 13.97 -95.52 -7.15
C LYS A 2 14.15 -94.80 -5.81
N PHE A 3 14.42 -93.49 -5.79
CA PHE A 3 13.90 -92.59 -4.76
C PHE A 3 13.83 -91.14 -5.30
N ASN A 4 12.62 -90.60 -5.31
CA ASN A 4 12.25 -89.20 -5.54
C ASN A 4 12.58 -88.35 -4.31
N TYR A 5 13.11 -87.13 -4.47
CA TYR A 5 12.83 -85.95 -3.62
C TYR A 5 13.10 -84.68 -4.45
N LEU A 6 12.05 -84.01 -4.94
CA LEU A 6 11.36 -82.85 -4.35
C LEU A 6 12.16 -81.53 -4.48
N LEU A 7 11.78 -80.73 -5.48
CA LEU A 7 12.17 -79.34 -5.69
C LEU A 7 11.62 -78.46 -4.56
N LEU A 8 12.48 -77.63 -3.95
CA LEU A 8 12.06 -76.48 -3.16
C LEU A 8 12.99 -75.29 -3.46
N SER A 9 12.57 -74.44 -4.40
CA SER A 9 13.17 -73.15 -4.70
C SER A 9 12.67 -72.11 -3.69
N LEU A 10 13.54 -71.69 -2.78
CA LEU A 10 13.29 -70.60 -1.83
C LEU A 10 13.44 -69.24 -2.56
N PHE A 11 12.33 -68.54 -2.76
CA PHE A 11 12.30 -67.16 -3.22
C PHE A 11 12.35 -66.25 -1.99
N ILE A 12 13.47 -65.54 -1.76
CA ILE A 12 13.59 -64.57 -0.67
C ILE A 12 12.93 -63.27 -1.15
N LEU A 13 11.72 -63.01 -0.67
CA LEU A 13 11.02 -61.73 -0.85
C LEU A 13 11.62 -60.71 0.13
N GLY A 14 12.41 -59.77 -0.39
CA GLY A 14 12.90 -58.62 0.39
C GLY A 14 11.73 -57.69 0.73
N VAL A 15 11.32 -57.67 2.00
CA VAL A 15 10.35 -56.71 2.53
C VAL A 15 11.07 -55.38 2.74
N SER A 16 10.92 -54.46 1.79
CA SER A 16 11.25 -53.05 1.98
C SER A 16 10.18 -52.41 2.87
N VAL A 17 10.49 -52.26 4.17
CA VAL A 17 9.67 -51.52 5.12
C VAL A 17 9.82 -50.02 4.82
N SER A 18 8.92 -49.49 4.00
CA SER A 18 8.72 -48.05 3.87
C SER A 18 8.06 -47.54 5.15
N VAL A 19 8.83 -46.86 6.00
CA VAL A 19 8.30 -46.08 7.12
C VAL A 19 7.56 -44.86 6.58
N ILE A 20 6.27 -45.02 6.29
CA ILE A 20 5.36 -43.90 6.09
C ILE A 20 5.19 -43.24 7.47
N SER A 21 5.88 -42.12 7.67
CA SER A 21 5.59 -41.20 8.77
C SER A 21 4.23 -40.56 8.49
N CYS A 22 3.14 -41.21 8.92
CA CYS A 22 1.87 -40.54 9.12
C CYS A 22 2.09 -39.51 10.23
N LYS A 23 2.37 -38.25 9.86
CA LYS A 23 2.02 -37.15 10.76
C LYS A 23 0.52 -37.29 11.01
N LYS A 24 0.12 -37.34 12.28
CA LYS A 24 -1.28 -37.06 12.61
C LYS A 24 -1.56 -35.69 12.02
N ASP A 25 -2.49 -35.61 11.07
CA ASP A 25 -3.12 -34.34 10.76
C ASP A 25 -3.81 -33.91 12.05
N ASP A 26 -3.19 -33.00 12.80
CA ASP A 26 -3.81 -32.42 13.98
C ASP A 26 -5.10 -31.75 13.52
N VAL A 27 -6.23 -32.34 13.90
CA VAL A 27 -7.54 -31.78 13.61
C VAL A 27 -7.63 -30.45 14.34
N ILE A 28 -7.60 -29.35 13.59
CA ILE A 28 -7.78 -28.00 14.12
C ILE A 28 -9.24 -27.89 14.58
N PRO A 29 -9.52 -27.64 15.87
CA PRO A 29 -10.88 -27.44 16.35
C PRO A 29 -11.53 -26.26 15.64
N ALA A 30 -12.84 -26.31 15.43
CA ALA A 30 -13.57 -25.16 14.93
C ALA A 30 -13.39 -23.95 15.87
N TYR A 31 -13.22 -22.76 15.29
CA TYR A 31 -13.04 -21.53 16.03
C TYR A 31 -13.87 -20.39 15.46
N GLU A 32 -14.26 -19.47 16.33
CA GLU A 32 -15.03 -18.30 15.95
C GLU A 32 -14.11 -17.20 15.42
N VAL A 33 -14.62 -16.49 14.41
CA VAL A 33 -14.00 -15.29 13.87
C VAL A 33 -14.73 -14.08 14.48
N PRO A 34 -14.03 -13.21 15.22
CA PRO A 34 -14.64 -12.01 15.77
C PRO A 34 -15.19 -11.08 14.69
N THR A 35 -16.18 -10.26 15.02
CA THR A 35 -16.76 -9.25 14.12
C THR A 35 -16.05 -7.90 14.19
N THR A 36 -15.16 -7.70 15.16
CA THR A 36 -14.29 -6.52 15.31
C THR A 36 -12.86 -6.95 15.59
N TYR A 37 -11.89 -6.10 15.23
CA TYR A 37 -10.47 -6.33 15.45
C TYR A 37 -10.09 -6.05 16.91
N SER A 38 -10.70 -6.79 17.84
CA SER A 38 -10.58 -6.62 19.29
C SER A 38 -9.87 -7.81 19.93
N PHE A 39 -8.77 -8.25 19.33
CA PHE A 39 -7.93 -9.34 19.85
C PHE A 39 -7.14 -8.89 21.08
N THR A 40 -6.71 -9.85 21.90
CA THR A 40 -5.81 -9.59 23.03
C THR A 40 -4.36 -9.47 22.55
N ASN A 41 -3.53 -8.79 23.35
CA ASN A 41 -2.10 -8.59 23.08
C ASN A 41 -1.77 -7.91 21.74
N VAL A 42 -2.61 -7.00 21.27
CA VAL A 42 -2.41 -6.29 20.00
C VAL A 42 -1.46 -5.09 20.16
N ASN A 43 -0.56 -4.87 19.20
CA ASN A 43 0.36 -3.74 19.18
C ASN A 43 0.49 -3.07 17.80
N TYR A 44 0.23 -1.76 17.75
CA TYR A 44 0.35 -0.96 16.51
C TYR A 44 1.45 0.10 16.56
N ALA A 45 2.26 0.15 17.62
CA ALA A 45 3.10 1.31 17.92
C ALA A 45 4.09 1.65 16.78
N GLU A 46 4.63 0.63 16.12
CA GLU A 46 5.54 0.78 14.98
C GLU A 46 4.82 1.37 13.76
N ALA A 47 3.67 0.80 13.38
CA ALA A 47 2.86 1.31 12.27
C ALA A 47 2.39 2.75 12.53
N SER A 48 1.87 3.03 13.72
CA SER A 48 1.41 4.37 14.13
C SER A 48 2.53 5.41 14.02
N LYS A 49 3.75 5.09 14.47
CA LYS A 49 4.88 6.04 14.37
C LYS A 49 5.25 6.33 12.93
N ARG A 50 5.31 5.32 12.05
CA ARG A 50 5.61 5.54 10.63
C ARG A 50 4.51 6.34 9.91
N LEU A 51 3.24 6.10 10.23
CA LEU A 51 2.14 6.92 9.69
C LEU A 51 2.27 8.39 10.13
N VAL A 52 2.65 8.64 11.39
CA VAL A 52 2.94 10.01 11.87
C VAL A 52 4.17 10.60 11.18
N MET A 53 5.21 9.82 10.90
CA MET A 53 6.37 10.29 10.13
C MET A 53 5.98 10.73 8.71
N ILE A 54 5.12 9.97 8.01
CA ILE A 54 4.56 10.38 6.71
C ILE A 54 3.82 11.70 6.86
N ALA A 55 2.93 11.82 7.86
CA ALA A 55 2.16 13.03 8.11
C ALA A 55 3.04 14.27 8.39
N GLN A 56 4.18 14.11 9.09
CA GLN A 56 5.10 15.24 9.31
C GLN A 56 5.84 15.65 8.04
N ILE A 57 6.19 14.69 7.15
CA ILE A 57 6.75 15.01 5.84
C ILE A 57 5.71 15.79 5.02
N GLU A 58 4.47 15.30 4.95
CA GLU A 58 3.36 15.99 4.26
C GLU A 58 3.14 17.40 4.83
N THR A 59 3.20 17.54 6.15
CA THR A 59 3.09 18.85 6.82
C THR A 59 4.17 19.81 6.33
N LEU A 60 5.44 19.37 6.31
CA LEU A 60 6.55 20.18 5.79
C LEU A 60 6.35 20.52 4.30
N MET A 61 5.94 19.54 3.49
CA MET A 61 5.64 19.71 2.06
C MET A 61 4.45 20.62 1.77
N ASN A 62 3.63 20.98 2.77
CA ASN A 62 2.49 21.89 2.61
C ASN A 62 2.79 23.31 3.13
N THR A 63 3.99 23.56 3.70
CA THR A 63 4.34 24.89 4.24
C THR A 63 4.50 25.99 3.18
N ASP A 64 4.57 25.60 1.93
CA ASP A 64 4.60 26.42 0.71
C ASP A 64 3.22 26.72 0.13
N ASN A 65 2.17 25.98 0.53
CA ASN A 65 0.79 26.16 0.09
C ASN A 65 0.16 27.41 0.72
N LYS A 66 0.62 28.59 0.31
CA LYS A 66 0.16 29.89 0.81
C LYS A 66 0.11 30.95 -0.29
N ALA A 67 -0.77 31.93 -0.11
CA ALA A 67 -0.86 33.11 -0.98
C ALA A 67 0.50 33.82 -1.11
N GLY A 68 0.87 34.25 -2.32
CA GLY A 68 2.06 35.08 -2.56
C GLY A 68 3.39 34.33 -2.71
N GLY A 69 3.39 33.00 -2.76
CA GLY A 69 4.58 32.20 -3.07
C GLY A 69 5.21 31.49 -1.86
N GLY A 70 5.93 30.40 -2.16
CA GLY A 70 6.30 29.35 -1.22
C GLY A 70 7.44 29.71 -0.27
N THR A 71 7.36 29.20 0.96
CA THR A 71 8.56 29.06 1.81
C THR A 71 9.45 28.00 1.15
N TYR A 72 10.74 28.28 0.94
CA TYR A 72 11.66 27.26 0.45
C TYR A 72 11.65 26.04 1.38
N ILE A 73 11.46 24.86 0.79
CA ILE A 73 11.50 23.58 1.51
C ILE A 73 12.83 22.90 1.21
N ASP A 74 13.62 22.61 2.23
CA ASP A 74 14.91 21.94 2.06
C ASP A 74 14.77 20.43 1.79
N SER A 75 15.27 19.99 0.62
CA SER A 75 15.25 18.59 0.23
C SER A 75 16.12 17.71 1.13
N VAL A 76 17.17 18.26 1.73
CA VAL A 76 18.03 17.53 2.68
C VAL A 76 17.23 17.20 3.92
N LYS A 77 16.50 18.17 4.48
CA LYS A 77 15.57 17.94 5.60
C LYS A 77 14.51 16.89 5.27
N LEU A 78 13.85 16.97 4.11
CA LEU A 78 12.86 15.97 3.69
C LEU A 78 13.46 14.56 3.58
N LYS A 79 14.64 14.43 2.96
CA LYS A 79 15.34 13.14 2.82
C LYS A 79 15.80 12.59 4.17
N ASN A 80 16.21 13.47 5.09
CA ASN A 80 16.54 13.10 6.46
C ASN A 80 15.31 12.59 7.20
N MET A 81 14.13 13.23 7.06
CA MET A 81 12.88 12.72 7.63
C MET A 81 12.54 11.33 7.08
N PHE A 82 12.66 11.12 5.76
CA PHE A 82 12.44 9.82 5.14
C PHE A 82 13.36 8.70 5.70
N ALA A 83 14.63 9.03 5.93
CA ALA A 83 15.62 8.12 6.52
C ALA A 83 15.68 8.15 8.06
N ASN A 84 14.86 8.97 8.73
CA ASN A 84 15.00 9.34 10.14
C ASN A 84 16.46 9.57 10.59
N SER A 85 17.18 10.44 9.87
CA SER A 85 18.59 10.75 10.13
C SER A 85 18.76 12.15 10.70
N GLY A 86 19.57 12.31 11.76
CA GLY A 86 19.91 13.61 12.33
C GLY A 86 18.76 14.31 13.08
N ASN A 87 17.91 13.55 13.77
CA ASN A 87 16.75 14.04 14.53
C ASN A 87 15.83 15.00 13.73
N PRO A 88 15.32 14.58 12.56
CA PRO A 88 14.72 15.48 11.59
C PRO A 88 13.26 15.87 11.90
N PHE A 89 12.60 15.16 12.82
CA PHE A 89 11.22 15.39 13.20
C PHE A 89 11.10 16.38 14.35
N SER A 90 9.98 17.11 14.42
CA SER A 90 9.68 17.99 15.54
C SER A 90 9.38 17.21 16.83
N ALA A 91 8.84 16.00 16.69
CA ALA A 91 8.53 15.12 17.79
C ALA A 91 9.73 14.22 18.13
N ASP A 92 10.32 14.42 19.32
CA ASP A 92 11.47 13.65 19.81
C ASP A 92 11.20 12.14 19.89
N SER A 93 9.94 11.74 20.14
CA SER A 93 9.50 10.34 20.17
C SER A 93 9.63 9.61 18.83
N LEU A 94 9.64 10.34 17.71
CA LEU A 94 9.90 9.80 16.37
C LEU A 94 11.40 9.69 16.11
N ASN A 95 12.16 10.74 16.44
CA ASN A 95 13.62 10.76 16.29
C ASN A 95 14.29 9.59 17.06
N LYS A 96 13.85 9.35 18.30
CA LYS A 96 14.38 8.28 19.16
C LYS A 96 13.72 6.91 18.95
N SER A 97 12.81 6.78 17.97
CA SER A 97 12.04 5.53 17.78
C SER A 97 12.86 4.39 17.18
N GLY A 98 13.96 4.69 16.50
CA GLY A 98 14.71 3.72 15.68
C GLY A 98 14.04 3.34 14.36
N PHE A 99 12.81 3.81 14.10
CA PHE A 99 12.08 3.50 12.87
C PHE A 99 12.40 4.52 11.77
N GLN A 100 12.41 4.06 10.53
CA GLN A 100 12.60 4.89 9.33
C GLN A 100 11.44 4.63 8.37
N LEU A 101 11.18 5.53 7.42
CA LEU A 101 10.26 5.19 6.32
C LEU A 101 11.00 4.46 5.19
N LYS A 102 12.27 4.85 5.00
CA LYS A 102 13.14 4.33 3.95
C LYS A 102 13.35 2.82 4.04
N ASP A 103 13.54 2.26 5.23
CA ASP A 103 13.80 0.83 5.44
C ASP A 103 12.59 -0.07 5.12
N LYS A 104 11.37 0.47 5.20
CA LYS A 104 10.12 -0.21 4.83
C LYS A 104 9.62 0.11 3.43
N THR A 105 10.28 1.04 2.74
CA THR A 105 9.96 1.36 1.35
C THR A 105 10.67 0.38 0.43
N ALA A 106 9.96 -0.16 -0.56
CA ALA A 106 10.54 -1.03 -1.58
C ALA A 106 11.86 -0.45 -2.11
N LEU A 107 12.91 -1.26 -2.15
CA LEU A 107 14.27 -0.79 -2.44
C LEU A 107 14.36 -0.03 -3.77
N SER A 108 13.69 -0.54 -4.81
CA SER A 108 13.61 0.08 -6.13
C SER A 108 12.83 1.39 -6.17
N ALA A 109 12.01 1.68 -5.15
CA ALA A 109 11.24 2.92 -5.04
C ALA A 109 11.99 4.03 -4.29
N GLN A 110 13.02 3.70 -3.49
CA GLN A 110 13.64 4.68 -2.60
C GLN A 110 14.24 5.88 -3.34
N SER A 111 14.92 5.65 -4.47
CA SER A 111 15.48 6.73 -5.29
C SER A 111 14.39 7.60 -5.93
N VAL A 112 13.29 6.99 -6.37
CA VAL A 112 12.13 7.67 -6.94
C VAL A 112 11.45 8.56 -5.90
N ILE A 113 11.23 8.04 -4.69
CA ILE A 113 10.70 8.83 -3.56
C ILE A 113 11.61 10.00 -3.23
N GLN A 114 12.93 9.79 -3.13
CA GLN A 114 13.88 10.88 -2.88
C GLN A 114 13.90 11.93 -4.00
N ASN A 115 13.62 11.54 -5.24
CA ASN A 115 13.47 12.46 -6.36
C ASN A 115 12.21 13.31 -6.23
N PHE A 116 11.08 12.76 -5.78
CA PHE A 116 9.89 13.56 -5.49
C PHE A 116 10.14 14.61 -4.40
N LEU A 117 10.84 14.22 -3.32
CA LEU A 117 11.21 15.15 -2.25
C LEU A 117 12.15 16.26 -2.75
N TYR A 118 13.05 15.95 -3.69
CA TYR A 118 13.90 16.94 -4.35
C TYR A 118 13.11 17.87 -5.26
N ASN A 119 12.20 17.33 -6.07
CA ASN A 119 11.40 18.15 -6.98
C ASN A 119 10.38 19.04 -6.25
N GLN A 120 9.89 18.63 -5.07
CA GLN A 120 9.15 19.51 -4.17
C GLN A 120 9.98 20.75 -3.84
N SER A 121 11.23 20.56 -3.42
CA SER A 121 12.14 21.67 -3.10
C SER A 121 12.38 22.58 -4.30
N LEU A 122 12.59 22.01 -5.48
CA LEU A 122 12.74 22.79 -6.71
C LEU A 122 11.51 23.63 -7.04
N ALA A 123 10.32 23.04 -6.95
CA ALA A 123 9.08 23.78 -7.19
C ALA A 123 8.88 24.89 -6.14
N SER A 124 9.26 24.64 -4.88
CA SER A 124 9.12 25.60 -3.77
C SER A 124 10.02 26.83 -3.87
N LEU A 125 11.00 26.83 -4.79
CA LEU A 125 11.81 28.03 -5.10
C LEU A 125 11.00 29.11 -5.82
N SER A 126 9.90 28.74 -6.46
CA SER A 126 9.10 29.70 -7.21
C SER A 126 8.29 30.61 -6.30
N THR A 127 8.34 31.89 -6.63
CA THR A 127 7.47 32.93 -6.07
C THR A 127 6.36 33.35 -7.05
N SER A 128 6.29 32.72 -8.22
CA SER A 128 5.31 33.02 -9.26
C SER A 128 3.99 32.24 -9.04
N PRO A 129 2.87 32.72 -9.61
CA PRO A 129 1.68 31.89 -9.77
C PRO A 129 1.97 30.65 -10.63
N ALA A 130 1.39 29.51 -10.26
CA ALA A 130 1.52 28.29 -11.06
C ALA A 130 0.87 28.44 -12.44
N SER A 131 1.58 28.03 -13.49
CA SER A 131 1.04 27.93 -14.84
C SER A 131 1.85 26.93 -15.68
N ASN A 132 1.35 26.58 -16.87
CA ASN A 132 2.10 25.69 -17.76
C ASN A 132 3.47 26.29 -18.11
N GLY A 133 4.54 25.54 -17.82
CA GLY A 133 5.92 25.96 -17.98
C GLY A 133 6.50 26.73 -16.79
N THR A 134 5.69 27.09 -15.78
CA THR A 134 6.11 27.90 -14.62
C THR A 134 5.69 27.24 -13.32
N ALA A 135 6.66 26.74 -12.55
CA ALA A 135 6.40 26.28 -11.19
C ALA A 135 5.87 27.44 -10.34
N GLY A 136 5.06 27.16 -9.33
CA GLY A 136 4.45 28.20 -8.52
C GLY A 136 3.31 27.71 -7.65
N VAL A 137 2.66 28.62 -6.96
CA VAL A 137 1.45 28.32 -6.19
C VAL A 137 0.22 28.67 -7.03
N GLY A 138 -0.65 27.69 -7.24
CA GLY A 138 -1.98 27.89 -7.82
C GLY A 138 -3.02 28.11 -6.74
N THR A 139 -4.09 28.84 -7.07
CA THR A 139 -5.25 29.04 -6.20
C THR A 139 -6.45 28.28 -6.77
N THR A 140 -7.08 27.43 -5.96
CA THR A 140 -8.33 26.73 -6.32
C THR A 140 -9.51 27.70 -6.29
N GLN A 141 -10.64 27.30 -6.88
CA GLN A 141 -11.89 28.09 -6.81
C GLN A 141 -12.40 28.25 -5.38
N THR A 142 -12.03 27.34 -4.49
CA THR A 142 -12.35 27.36 -3.05
C THR A 142 -11.34 28.14 -2.22
N ASN A 143 -10.46 28.94 -2.84
CA ASN A 143 -9.40 29.72 -2.18
C ASN A 143 -8.39 28.89 -1.37
N SER A 144 -8.17 27.64 -1.79
CA SER A 144 -7.04 26.83 -1.29
C SER A 144 -5.82 27.03 -2.18
N TYR A 145 -4.63 26.86 -1.62
CA TYR A 145 -3.35 27.06 -2.31
C TYR A 145 -2.66 25.72 -2.53
N ILE A 146 -2.11 25.51 -3.73
CA ILE A 146 -1.40 24.28 -4.09
C ILE A 146 -0.11 24.64 -4.82
N LEU A 147 1.03 24.19 -4.29
CA LEU A 147 2.29 24.26 -5.01
C LEU A 147 2.29 23.23 -6.16
N LEU A 148 2.60 23.72 -7.36
CA LEU A 148 2.72 22.95 -8.57
C LEU A 148 4.09 23.19 -9.21
N SER A 149 4.65 22.15 -9.80
CA SER A 149 5.81 22.31 -10.69
C SER A 149 5.42 22.94 -12.02
N ALA A 150 6.42 23.27 -12.86
CA ALA A 150 6.21 23.78 -14.21
C ALA A 150 5.37 22.84 -15.10
N LYS A 151 5.28 21.56 -14.75
CA LYS A 151 4.47 20.54 -15.41
C LYS A 151 3.13 20.26 -14.73
N GLY A 152 2.75 21.09 -13.75
CA GLY A 152 1.48 20.93 -13.02
C GLY A 152 1.53 19.83 -11.96
N VAL A 153 2.69 19.25 -11.68
CA VAL A 153 2.83 18.19 -10.67
C VAL A 153 2.79 18.77 -9.25
N ASN A 154 1.82 18.33 -8.46
CA ASN A 154 1.78 18.46 -7.00
C ASN A 154 2.58 17.31 -6.36
N TYR A 155 3.87 17.54 -6.10
CA TYR A 155 4.77 16.48 -5.61
C TYR A 155 4.42 15.92 -4.24
N ARG A 156 3.75 16.70 -3.38
CA ARG A 156 3.20 16.20 -2.12
C ARG A 156 2.19 15.08 -2.38
N GLN A 157 1.28 15.26 -3.33
CA GLN A 157 0.30 14.23 -3.68
C GLN A 157 0.94 13.00 -4.31
N VAL A 158 1.88 13.19 -5.24
CA VAL A 158 2.61 12.08 -5.87
C VAL A 158 3.37 11.26 -4.81
N PHE A 159 4.06 11.94 -3.89
CA PHE A 159 4.74 11.31 -2.76
C PHE A 159 3.78 10.47 -1.93
N THR A 160 2.68 11.06 -1.46
CA THR A 160 1.71 10.38 -0.60
C THR A 160 1.15 9.13 -1.27
N LYS A 161 0.64 9.22 -2.51
CA LYS A 161 0.01 8.07 -3.18
C LYS A 161 1.04 6.99 -3.53
N THR A 162 2.25 7.39 -3.92
CA THR A 162 3.32 6.41 -4.16
C THR A 162 3.69 5.68 -2.88
N MET A 163 3.79 6.38 -1.73
CA MET A 163 4.08 5.78 -0.43
C MET A 163 2.99 4.79 0.03
N MET A 164 1.71 5.03 -0.31
CA MET A 164 0.63 4.08 -0.03
C MET A 164 0.88 2.70 -0.64
N ALA A 165 1.40 2.65 -1.87
CA ALA A 165 1.72 1.38 -2.53
C ALA A 165 3.14 0.88 -2.17
N ALA A 166 4.15 1.72 -2.43
CA ALA A 166 5.55 1.34 -2.37
C ALA A 166 6.05 1.01 -0.97
N MET A 167 5.41 1.56 0.07
CA MET A 167 5.73 1.30 1.48
C MET A 167 4.56 0.62 2.19
N LEU A 168 3.40 1.27 2.31
CA LEU A 168 2.33 0.78 3.20
C LEU A 168 1.78 -0.58 2.73
N ALA A 169 1.33 -0.67 1.48
CA ALA A 169 0.77 -1.92 0.95
C ALA A 169 1.83 -3.03 0.90
N ASN A 170 3.05 -2.72 0.44
CA ASN A 170 4.14 -3.69 0.43
C ASN A 170 4.51 -4.21 1.83
N GLU A 171 4.61 -3.33 2.83
CA GLU A 171 4.93 -3.75 4.19
C GLU A 171 3.78 -4.57 4.79
N MET A 172 2.52 -4.19 4.55
CA MET A 172 1.37 -5.01 4.92
C MET A 172 1.46 -6.41 4.32
N ILE A 173 1.74 -6.52 3.02
CA ILE A 173 1.88 -7.79 2.30
C ILE A 173 3.03 -8.62 2.88
N ASN A 174 4.21 -8.00 3.08
CA ASN A 174 5.37 -8.67 3.64
C ASN A 174 5.09 -9.23 5.04
N LEU A 175 4.41 -8.45 5.88
CA LEU A 175 4.04 -8.84 7.23
C LEU A 175 3.02 -10.00 7.24
N VAL A 176 1.92 -9.90 6.48
CA VAL A 176 0.90 -10.97 6.44
C VAL A 176 1.41 -12.24 5.76
N LYS A 177 2.39 -12.15 4.86
CA LYS A 177 3.03 -13.31 4.22
C LYS A 177 4.21 -13.88 5.02
N SER A 178 4.75 -13.14 5.98
CA SER A 178 5.80 -13.63 6.86
C SER A 178 5.36 -14.87 7.66
N SER A 179 6.33 -15.68 8.07
CA SER A 179 6.09 -16.88 8.89
C SER A 179 7.04 -16.95 10.10
N PRO A 180 7.03 -15.95 11.00
CA PRO A 180 7.84 -15.98 12.23
C PRO A 180 7.24 -16.96 13.25
N ASP A 181 7.87 -17.09 14.43
CA ASP A 181 7.37 -17.96 15.49
C ASP A 181 5.92 -17.63 15.88
N ASN A 182 5.14 -18.69 16.08
CA ASN A 182 3.76 -18.61 16.55
C ASN A 182 3.55 -19.41 17.84
N ASN A 183 4.52 -19.45 18.74
CA ASN A 183 4.41 -20.22 19.99
C ASN A 183 4.66 -19.35 21.22
N THR A 184 5.67 -18.49 21.19
CA THR A 184 6.07 -17.66 22.33
C THR A 184 5.21 -16.40 22.41
N VAL A 185 4.36 -16.33 23.44
CA VAL A 185 3.55 -15.14 23.71
C VAL A 185 4.37 -14.09 24.46
N ILE A 186 4.40 -12.87 23.93
CA ILE A 186 4.93 -11.69 24.61
C ILE A 186 3.74 -10.82 25.05
N ALA A 187 3.69 -10.48 26.34
CA ALA A 187 2.62 -9.64 26.88
C ALA A 187 2.51 -8.31 26.11
N GLY A 188 1.30 -7.99 25.67
CA GLY A 188 1.03 -6.77 24.89
C GLY A 188 1.50 -6.79 23.43
N LYS A 189 1.97 -7.94 22.91
CA LYS A 189 2.31 -8.14 21.49
C LYS A 189 1.78 -9.44 20.88
N GLY A 190 1.55 -10.47 21.71
CA GLY A 190 1.16 -11.80 21.24
C GLY A 190 2.39 -12.58 20.81
N THR A 191 2.19 -13.60 19.97
CA THR A 191 3.31 -14.26 19.28
C THR A 191 3.94 -13.34 18.23
N ALA A 192 5.11 -13.72 17.71
CA ALA A 192 5.73 -12.93 16.64
C ALA A 192 4.87 -12.90 15.36
N MET A 193 4.15 -13.99 15.07
CA MET A 193 3.22 -14.07 13.93
C MET A 193 1.96 -13.23 14.16
N GLU A 194 1.41 -13.26 15.37
CA GLU A 194 0.30 -12.39 15.76
C GLU A 194 0.67 -10.91 15.64
N ASN A 195 1.81 -10.52 16.22
CA ASN A 195 2.30 -9.14 16.16
C ASN A 195 2.56 -8.69 14.71
N ALA A 196 3.09 -9.55 13.83
CA ALA A 196 3.28 -9.20 12.42
C ALA A 196 1.95 -8.91 11.72
N TRP A 197 0.93 -9.75 11.96
CA TRP A 197 -0.42 -9.55 11.41
C TRP A 197 -1.08 -8.28 11.96
N ASP A 198 -0.94 -8.03 13.26
CA ASP A 198 -1.45 -6.83 13.93
C ASP A 198 -0.77 -5.55 13.40
N LEU A 199 0.54 -5.58 13.16
CA LEU A 199 1.25 -4.46 12.53
C LEU A 199 0.75 -4.17 11.11
N ALA A 200 0.45 -5.20 10.31
CA ALA A 200 -0.14 -5.02 9.00
C ALA A 200 -1.53 -4.35 9.09
N PHE A 201 -2.38 -4.77 10.04
CA PHE A 201 -3.65 -4.09 10.30
C PHE A 201 -3.43 -2.64 10.76
N GLY A 202 -2.40 -2.37 11.55
CA GLY A 202 -2.01 -1.01 11.95
C GLY A 202 -1.68 -0.11 10.75
N TYR A 203 -0.96 -0.61 9.74
CA TYR A 203 -0.68 0.14 8.51
C TYR A 203 -1.92 0.35 7.63
N PHE A 204 -2.93 -0.51 7.72
CA PHE A 204 -4.20 -0.32 7.03
C PHE A 204 -4.90 0.98 7.48
N ASN A 205 -4.69 1.36 8.74
CA ASN A 205 -5.21 2.59 9.37
C ASN A 205 -6.73 2.74 9.22
N VAL A 206 -7.45 1.76 9.77
CA VAL A 206 -8.91 1.75 9.91
C VAL A 206 -9.29 1.51 11.38
N PRO A 207 -10.48 1.93 11.84
CA PRO A 207 -10.93 1.61 13.20
C PRO A 207 -11.19 0.10 13.36
N VAL A 208 -11.14 -0.39 14.60
CA VAL A 208 -11.29 -1.83 14.90
C VAL A 208 -12.66 -2.41 14.52
N ASN A 209 -13.68 -1.57 14.34
CA ASN A 209 -15.02 -1.96 13.90
C ASN A 209 -15.33 -1.47 12.47
N PHE A 210 -14.31 -1.22 11.66
CA PHE A 210 -14.48 -0.99 10.23
C PHE A 210 -15.22 -2.18 9.58
N PRO A 211 -16.09 -1.97 8.57
CA PRO A 211 -16.52 -0.68 8.02
C PRO A 211 -17.70 -0.01 8.73
N THR A 212 -18.22 -0.58 9.84
CA THR A 212 -19.29 0.05 10.63
C THR A 212 -18.93 1.45 11.10
N SER A 213 -17.65 1.69 11.38
CA SER A 213 -17.09 3.03 11.55
C SER A 213 -16.03 3.30 10.49
N THR A 214 -16.02 4.53 9.98
CA THR A 214 -14.96 5.05 9.10
C THR A 214 -14.24 6.24 9.73
N THR A 215 -14.47 6.50 11.03
CA THR A 215 -13.82 7.58 11.74
C THR A 215 -12.31 7.38 11.78
N GLY A 216 -11.57 8.39 11.35
CA GLY A 216 -10.10 8.40 11.42
C GLY A 216 -9.39 7.57 10.35
N VAL A 217 -10.11 7.04 9.35
CA VAL A 217 -9.47 6.37 8.20
C VAL A 217 -8.56 7.36 7.48
N LYS A 218 -7.36 6.90 7.10
CA LYS A 218 -6.34 7.67 6.37
C LYS A 218 -5.58 6.74 5.44
N TYR A 219 -4.88 7.34 4.48
CA TYR A 219 -4.03 6.63 3.54
C TYR A 219 -4.79 5.47 2.86
N LEU A 220 -4.28 4.24 2.92
CA LEU A 220 -4.92 3.06 2.32
C LEU A 220 -6.32 2.80 2.86
N GLY A 221 -6.57 2.95 4.17
CA GLY A 221 -7.90 2.79 4.75
C GLY A 221 -8.91 3.81 4.21
N SER A 222 -8.46 5.05 3.95
CA SER A 222 -9.32 6.07 3.32
C SER A 222 -9.63 5.74 1.86
N TYR A 223 -8.63 5.32 1.07
CA TYR A 223 -8.88 4.93 -0.32
C TYR A 223 -9.71 3.67 -0.45
N CYS A 224 -9.46 2.67 0.41
CA CYS A 224 -10.31 1.48 0.51
C CYS A 224 -11.77 1.88 0.69
N ASN A 225 -12.06 2.83 1.58
CA ASN A 225 -13.42 3.31 1.78
C ASN A 225 -13.98 4.11 0.59
N GLN A 226 -13.18 4.95 -0.06
CA GLN A 226 -13.62 5.76 -1.20
C GLN A 226 -13.98 4.90 -2.42
N VAL A 227 -13.18 3.88 -2.72
CA VAL A 227 -13.40 2.99 -3.88
C VAL A 227 -14.37 1.84 -3.60
N ASN A 228 -14.80 1.68 -2.34
CA ASN A 228 -15.60 0.54 -1.91
C ASN A 228 -16.90 0.37 -2.70
N ALA A 229 -17.54 1.46 -3.13
CA ALA A 229 -18.77 1.37 -3.91
C ALA A 229 -18.56 0.60 -5.23
N GLY A 230 -17.37 0.68 -5.83
CA GLY A 230 -17.05 0.02 -7.08
C GLY A 230 -16.43 -1.37 -6.94
N ILE A 231 -15.75 -1.67 -5.83
CA ILE A 231 -15.00 -2.94 -5.68
C ILE A 231 -15.30 -3.75 -4.41
N GLY A 232 -16.10 -3.22 -3.47
CA GLY A 232 -16.47 -3.93 -2.23
C GLY A 232 -15.32 -4.14 -1.23
N SER A 233 -14.22 -3.41 -1.39
CA SER A 233 -12.94 -3.60 -0.69
C SER A 233 -13.03 -3.56 0.83
N ASN A 234 -13.99 -2.82 1.39
CA ASN A 234 -14.10 -2.64 2.84
C ASN A 234 -14.31 -3.98 3.56
N ALA A 235 -15.33 -4.75 3.14
CA ALA A 235 -15.65 -6.03 3.75
C ALA A 235 -14.57 -7.07 3.43
N ILE A 236 -14.06 -7.09 2.19
CA ILE A 236 -13.04 -8.04 1.76
C ILE A 236 -11.77 -7.94 2.62
N LEU A 237 -11.22 -6.74 2.79
CA LEU A 237 -10.02 -6.54 3.61
C LEU A 237 -10.30 -6.80 5.09
N MET A 238 -11.40 -6.27 5.63
CA MET A 238 -11.71 -6.43 7.05
C MET A 238 -11.89 -7.90 7.43
N ASP A 239 -12.70 -8.63 6.67
CA ASP A 239 -12.96 -10.05 6.92
C ASP A 239 -11.68 -10.87 6.82
N ALA A 240 -10.81 -10.57 5.85
CA ALA A 240 -9.53 -11.27 5.70
C ALA A 240 -8.61 -11.03 6.90
N PHE A 241 -8.53 -9.79 7.39
CA PHE A 241 -7.74 -9.47 8.58
C PHE A 241 -8.28 -10.19 9.82
N LEU A 242 -9.60 -10.20 10.05
CA LEU A 242 -10.23 -10.88 11.18
C LEU A 242 -10.03 -12.39 11.12
N LYS A 243 -10.35 -13.01 9.98
CA LYS A 243 -10.23 -14.45 9.75
C LYS A 243 -8.78 -14.92 9.90
N GLY A 244 -7.84 -14.18 9.30
CA GLY A 244 -6.43 -14.55 9.35
C GLY A 244 -5.84 -14.39 10.75
N ARG A 245 -6.22 -13.35 11.49
CA ARG A 245 -5.77 -13.17 12.88
C ARG A 245 -6.31 -14.25 13.81
N ALA A 246 -7.58 -14.66 13.63
CA ALA A 246 -8.17 -15.79 14.35
C ALA A 246 -7.49 -17.11 14.00
N ALA A 247 -7.18 -17.35 12.72
CA ALA A 247 -6.47 -18.53 12.25
C ALA A 247 -5.08 -18.66 12.88
N ILE A 248 -4.33 -17.56 12.99
CA ILE A 248 -3.01 -17.53 13.66
C ILE A 248 -3.12 -17.99 15.12
N SER A 249 -4.10 -17.50 15.88
CA SER A 249 -4.30 -17.91 17.27
C SER A 249 -4.59 -19.41 17.42
N HIS A 250 -5.22 -20.02 16.41
CA HIS A 250 -5.56 -21.45 16.39
C HIS A 250 -4.56 -22.33 15.62
N LYS A 251 -3.41 -21.78 15.21
CA LYS A 251 -2.37 -22.46 14.43
C LYS A 251 -2.83 -22.95 13.05
N ASP A 252 -3.91 -22.39 12.52
CA ASP A 252 -4.39 -22.66 11.17
C ASP A 252 -3.61 -21.83 10.14
N ILE A 253 -2.41 -22.32 9.81
CA ILE A 253 -1.52 -21.65 8.85
C ILE A 253 -2.09 -21.68 7.44
N ALA A 254 -2.89 -22.70 7.09
CA ALA A 254 -3.50 -22.80 5.78
C ALA A 254 -4.52 -21.67 5.56
N VAL A 255 -5.44 -21.47 6.50
CA VAL A 255 -6.42 -20.37 6.43
C VAL A 255 -5.71 -19.01 6.49
N LYS A 256 -4.71 -18.85 7.36
CA LYS A 256 -3.90 -17.62 7.42
C LYS A 256 -3.32 -17.28 6.04
N ASN A 257 -2.70 -18.24 5.35
CA ASN A 257 -2.08 -17.98 4.04
C ASN A 257 -3.11 -17.62 2.97
N VAL A 258 -4.30 -18.25 2.98
CA VAL A 258 -5.40 -17.85 2.09
C VAL A 258 -5.81 -16.40 2.35
N GLN A 259 -5.93 -15.98 3.62
CA GLN A 259 -6.27 -14.59 3.93
C GLN A 259 -5.16 -13.60 3.55
N ALA A 260 -3.89 -14.00 3.69
CA ALA A 260 -2.76 -13.18 3.27
C ALA A 260 -2.75 -12.93 1.76
N ASP A 261 -3.15 -13.91 0.95
CA ASP A 261 -3.28 -13.75 -0.51
C ASP A 261 -4.48 -12.88 -0.89
N ILE A 262 -5.61 -12.98 -0.17
CA ILE A 262 -6.75 -12.08 -0.34
C ILE A 262 -6.32 -10.63 -0.05
N ILE A 263 -5.65 -10.38 1.08
CA ILE A 263 -5.16 -9.05 1.45
C ILE A 263 -4.21 -8.51 0.37
N ALA A 264 -3.25 -9.32 -0.08
CA ALA A 264 -2.28 -8.87 -1.07
C ALA A 264 -2.91 -8.48 -2.41
N LYS A 265 -3.86 -9.29 -2.89
CA LYS A 265 -4.61 -8.99 -4.12
C LYS A 265 -5.46 -7.74 -3.95
N GLU A 266 -6.22 -7.64 -2.87
CA GLU A 266 -7.17 -6.55 -2.66
C GLU A 266 -6.47 -5.20 -2.48
N LEU A 267 -5.29 -5.17 -1.85
CA LEU A 267 -4.50 -3.94 -1.73
C LEU A 267 -4.03 -3.41 -3.09
N GLU A 268 -3.64 -4.28 -4.03
CA GLU A 268 -3.30 -3.85 -5.39
C GLU A 268 -4.54 -3.30 -6.12
N LEU A 269 -5.70 -3.95 -5.97
CA LEU A 269 -6.97 -3.46 -6.52
C LEU A 269 -7.37 -2.09 -5.95
N VAL A 270 -7.23 -1.87 -4.64
CA VAL A 270 -7.50 -0.56 -4.02
C VAL A 270 -6.60 0.53 -4.59
N VAL A 271 -5.32 0.25 -4.84
CA VAL A 271 -4.38 1.21 -5.45
C VAL A 271 -4.77 1.52 -6.91
N ALA A 272 -5.10 0.49 -7.70
CA ALA A 272 -5.52 0.67 -9.08
C ALA A 272 -6.87 1.41 -9.19
N ALA A 273 -7.83 1.07 -8.35
CA ALA A 273 -9.11 1.75 -8.23
C ALA A 273 -8.92 3.20 -7.76
N GLY A 274 -7.97 3.46 -6.85
CA GLY A 274 -7.60 4.81 -6.44
C GLY A 274 -7.16 5.69 -7.61
N ALA A 275 -6.39 5.15 -8.56
CA ALA A 275 -6.04 5.89 -9.78
C ALA A 275 -7.27 6.24 -10.65
N ILE A 276 -8.22 5.32 -10.77
CA ILE A 276 -9.48 5.55 -11.50
C ILE A 276 -10.32 6.62 -10.79
N HIS A 277 -10.46 6.52 -9.47
CA HIS A 277 -11.19 7.46 -8.63
C HIS A 277 -10.70 8.90 -8.81
N GLU A 278 -9.38 9.12 -8.81
CA GLU A 278 -8.81 10.45 -9.01
C GLU A 278 -9.08 11.02 -10.42
N ILE A 279 -9.19 10.16 -11.44
CA ILE A 279 -9.60 10.60 -12.78
C ILE A 279 -11.10 10.96 -12.79
N ALA A 280 -11.95 10.22 -12.07
CA ALA A 280 -13.37 10.56 -11.92
C ALA A 280 -13.54 11.92 -11.24
N GLU A 281 -12.80 12.16 -10.15
CA GLU A 281 -12.76 13.44 -9.43
C GLU A 281 -12.26 14.59 -10.32
N ALA A 282 -11.21 14.36 -11.11
CA ALA A 282 -10.72 15.35 -12.08
C ALA A 282 -11.79 15.70 -13.13
N LYS A 283 -12.51 14.72 -13.66
CA LYS A 283 -13.59 14.94 -14.64
C LYS A 283 -14.75 15.75 -14.05
N ALA A 284 -15.10 15.51 -12.78
CA ALA A 284 -16.14 16.26 -12.09
C ALA A 284 -15.73 17.72 -11.81
N GLY A 285 -14.44 17.99 -11.68
CA GLY A 285 -13.87 19.28 -11.27
C GLY A 285 -13.17 20.10 -12.36
N LEU A 286 -13.39 19.82 -13.65
CA LEU A 286 -12.61 20.42 -14.77
C LEU A 286 -12.62 21.96 -14.82
N THR A 287 -13.58 22.63 -14.18
CA THR A 287 -13.61 24.09 -14.11
C THR A 287 -12.51 24.66 -13.19
N ASP A 288 -12.00 23.87 -12.25
CA ASP A 288 -10.90 24.22 -11.36
C ASP A 288 -9.60 23.57 -11.87
N ALA A 289 -8.84 24.30 -12.68
CA ALA A 289 -7.63 23.80 -13.30
C ALA A 289 -6.56 23.38 -12.27
N VAL A 290 -6.42 24.10 -11.15
CA VAL A 290 -5.44 23.82 -10.10
C VAL A 290 -5.80 22.54 -9.35
N GLN A 291 -7.07 22.39 -8.99
CA GLN A 291 -7.56 21.15 -8.38
C GLN A 291 -7.43 19.97 -9.35
N THR A 292 -7.77 20.16 -10.63
CA THR A 292 -7.71 19.12 -11.67
C THR A 292 -6.29 18.55 -11.82
N VAL A 293 -5.26 19.41 -11.97
CA VAL A 293 -3.87 18.91 -12.08
C VAL A 293 -3.36 18.30 -10.77
N SER A 294 -3.87 18.74 -9.61
CA SER A 294 -3.60 18.07 -8.34
C SER A 294 -4.21 16.65 -8.31
N ARG A 295 -5.41 16.44 -8.83
CA ARG A 295 -6.02 15.10 -8.97
C ARG A 295 -5.24 14.21 -9.94
N PHE A 296 -4.77 14.76 -11.06
CA PHE A 296 -3.86 14.03 -11.95
C PHE A 296 -2.55 13.64 -11.26
N SER A 297 -2.05 14.46 -10.33
CA SER A 297 -0.86 14.13 -9.52
C SER A 297 -1.13 12.94 -8.58
N GLU A 298 -2.33 12.86 -8.01
CA GLU A 298 -2.76 11.72 -7.19
C GLU A 298 -2.85 10.43 -8.03
N CYS A 299 -3.50 10.49 -9.20
CA CYS A 299 -3.55 9.40 -10.16
C CYS A 299 -2.15 8.93 -10.58
N MET A 300 -1.26 9.86 -10.93
CA MET A 300 0.13 9.56 -11.28
C MET A 300 0.87 8.83 -10.15
N GLY A 301 0.71 9.27 -8.90
CA GLY A 301 1.33 8.62 -7.75
C GLY A 301 0.84 7.19 -7.53
N PHE A 302 -0.45 6.91 -7.73
CA PHE A 302 -0.98 5.54 -7.69
C PHE A 302 -0.42 4.67 -8.83
N ILE A 303 -0.40 5.18 -10.07
CA ILE A 303 0.15 4.45 -11.23
C ILE A 303 1.63 4.13 -11.04
N ILE A 304 2.42 5.07 -10.52
CA ILE A 304 3.83 4.82 -10.15
C ILE A 304 3.92 3.77 -9.05
N GLY A 305 3.05 3.86 -8.04
CA GLY A 305 2.94 2.92 -6.93
C GLY A 305 2.74 1.46 -7.34
N LEU A 306 1.90 1.21 -8.34
CA LEU A 306 1.58 -0.15 -8.84
C LEU A 306 2.83 -0.94 -9.29
N ARG A 307 3.91 -0.26 -9.69
CA ARG A 307 5.17 -0.94 -10.10
C ARG A 307 5.90 -1.64 -8.98
N TYR A 308 5.60 -1.28 -7.73
CA TYR A 308 6.39 -1.73 -6.58
C TYR A 308 5.76 -2.90 -5.85
N PHE A 309 4.56 -3.35 -6.23
CA PHE A 309 4.02 -4.61 -5.72
C PHE A 309 4.94 -5.78 -6.13
N SER A 310 5.30 -6.62 -5.16
CA SER A 310 6.23 -7.75 -5.40
C SER A 310 5.70 -8.72 -6.47
N ASN A 311 4.39 -8.94 -6.51
CA ASN A 311 3.69 -9.74 -7.52
C ASN A 311 2.72 -8.87 -8.32
N LYS A 312 3.20 -7.73 -8.84
CA LYS A 312 2.36 -6.78 -9.59
C LYS A 312 1.64 -7.45 -10.77
N THR A 313 0.38 -7.09 -10.95
CA THR A 313 -0.46 -7.49 -12.09
C THR A 313 -0.09 -6.68 -13.33
N ILE A 314 0.23 -5.39 -13.16
CA ILE A 314 0.60 -4.50 -14.26
C ILE A 314 1.98 -4.86 -14.84
N THR A 315 2.06 -4.96 -16.17
CA THR A 315 3.34 -5.14 -16.89
C THR A 315 4.09 -3.82 -17.09
N ASP A 316 5.39 -3.88 -17.32
CA ASP A 316 6.19 -2.66 -17.59
C ASP A 316 5.73 -1.92 -18.85
N ALA A 317 5.26 -2.65 -19.88
CA ALA A 317 4.71 -2.05 -21.10
C ALA A 317 3.40 -1.30 -20.85
N GLN A 318 2.49 -1.88 -20.05
CA GLN A 318 1.25 -1.23 -19.65
C GLN A 318 1.51 -0.01 -18.76
N PHE A 319 2.46 -0.12 -17.81
CA PHE A 319 2.91 1.04 -17.02
C PHE A 319 3.45 2.15 -17.93
N ASN A 320 4.34 1.83 -18.87
CA ASN A 320 4.90 2.83 -19.78
C ASN A 320 3.81 3.50 -20.63
N THR A 321 2.80 2.75 -21.06
CA THR A 321 1.65 3.32 -21.77
C THR A 321 0.90 4.32 -20.89
N LEU A 322 0.54 3.94 -19.66
CA LEU A 322 -0.15 4.82 -18.71
C LEU A 322 0.68 6.08 -18.41
N TYR A 323 1.97 5.92 -18.08
CA TYR A 323 2.82 7.02 -17.61
C TYR A 323 3.37 7.90 -18.73
N GLN A 324 3.90 7.30 -19.79
CA GLN A 324 4.59 8.05 -20.85
C GLN A 324 3.60 8.60 -21.87
N THR A 325 2.57 7.83 -22.23
CA THR A 325 1.58 8.24 -23.24
C THR A 325 0.46 9.05 -22.62
N TYR A 326 -0.31 8.49 -21.67
CA TYR A 326 -1.52 9.17 -21.19
C TYR A 326 -1.27 10.21 -20.10
N LEU A 327 -0.23 10.04 -19.28
CA LEU A 327 0.23 11.06 -18.34
C LEU A 327 1.36 11.94 -18.90
N HIS A 328 1.67 11.83 -20.20
CA HIS A 328 2.64 12.67 -20.92
C HIS A 328 4.00 12.79 -20.22
N ASN A 329 4.53 11.70 -19.66
CA ASN A 329 5.76 11.70 -18.86
C ASN A 329 5.72 12.71 -17.69
N GLY A 330 4.55 12.85 -17.07
CA GLY A 330 4.30 13.75 -15.97
C GLY A 330 4.05 15.21 -16.36
N ASP A 331 3.79 15.52 -17.64
CA ASP A 331 3.25 16.83 -18.03
C ASP A 331 1.72 16.84 -17.87
N LEU A 332 1.26 17.20 -16.67
CA LEU A 332 -0.14 17.07 -16.30
C LEU A 332 -1.03 18.16 -16.91
N TYR A 333 -0.43 19.25 -17.43
CA TYR A 333 -1.16 20.26 -18.19
C TYR A 333 -1.54 19.78 -19.60
N ALA A 334 -0.87 18.74 -20.12
CA ALA A 334 -1.13 18.19 -21.45
C ALA A 334 -2.25 17.13 -21.47
N ILE A 335 -2.73 16.69 -20.31
CA ILE A 335 -3.74 15.63 -20.20
C ILE A 335 -5.07 16.08 -20.81
N THR A 336 -5.57 15.28 -21.75
CA THR A 336 -6.85 15.49 -22.42
C THR A 336 -7.96 14.61 -21.86
N THR A 337 -9.21 14.86 -22.27
CA THR A 337 -10.33 13.95 -21.95
C THR A 337 -10.15 12.56 -22.56
N SER A 338 -9.50 12.47 -23.72
CA SER A 338 -9.15 11.18 -24.32
C SER A 338 -8.17 10.41 -23.45
N ASP A 339 -7.12 11.07 -22.95
CA ASP A 339 -6.14 10.45 -22.06
C ASP A 339 -6.78 9.95 -20.77
N MET A 340 -7.66 10.75 -20.16
CA MET A 340 -8.42 10.34 -18.97
C MET A 340 -9.25 9.06 -19.22
N ASN A 341 -9.94 8.97 -20.37
CA ASN A 341 -10.70 7.78 -20.74
C ASN A 341 -9.80 6.57 -20.99
N ASN A 342 -8.63 6.79 -21.59
CA ASN A 342 -7.66 5.75 -21.86
C ASN A 342 -7.00 5.21 -20.57
N ILE A 343 -6.72 6.08 -19.59
CA ILE A 343 -6.24 5.66 -18.27
C ILE A 343 -7.26 4.74 -17.59
N VAL A 344 -8.52 5.18 -17.51
CA VAL A 344 -9.59 4.41 -16.85
C VAL A 344 -9.81 3.06 -17.54
N SER A 345 -9.96 3.04 -18.87
CA SER A 345 -10.20 1.80 -19.62
C SER A 345 -9.01 0.82 -19.54
N THR A 346 -7.78 1.34 -19.59
CA THR A 346 -6.57 0.51 -19.45
C THR A 346 -6.50 -0.13 -18.07
N LEU A 347 -6.68 0.65 -17.00
CA LEU A 347 -6.67 0.11 -15.63
C LEU A 347 -7.83 -0.87 -15.40
N ALA A 348 -9.04 -0.54 -15.86
CA ALA A 348 -10.19 -1.44 -15.75
C ALA A 348 -9.95 -2.79 -16.45
N SER A 349 -9.31 -2.77 -17.63
CA SER A 349 -8.94 -3.97 -18.37
C SER A 349 -7.89 -4.81 -17.62
N ILE A 350 -6.82 -4.18 -17.11
CA ILE A 350 -5.74 -4.88 -16.39
C ILE A 350 -6.26 -5.58 -15.13
N TYR A 351 -7.11 -4.89 -14.37
CA TYR A 351 -7.55 -5.34 -13.05
C TYR A 351 -8.94 -5.98 -13.03
N GLY A 352 -9.61 -6.07 -14.20
CA GLY A 352 -10.92 -6.71 -14.33
C GLY A 352 -12.07 -5.93 -13.68
N PHE A 353 -12.00 -4.59 -13.64
CA PHE A 353 -13.09 -3.77 -13.11
C PHE A 353 -14.24 -3.72 -14.12
N SER A 354 -15.36 -4.37 -13.79
CA SER A 354 -16.53 -4.49 -14.66
C SER A 354 -17.35 -3.19 -14.77
N ASN A 355 -17.30 -2.34 -13.74
CA ASN A 355 -17.99 -1.05 -13.73
C ASN A 355 -17.09 0.06 -13.18
N PRO A 356 -16.11 0.54 -13.96
CA PRO A 356 -15.19 1.58 -13.49
C PRO A 356 -15.87 2.93 -13.24
N GLY A 357 -17.13 3.13 -13.65
CA GLY A 357 -17.89 4.35 -13.36
C GLY A 357 -18.44 4.43 -11.93
N THR A 358 -18.39 3.34 -11.16
CA THR A 358 -18.76 3.30 -9.73
C THR A 358 -17.56 3.36 -8.79
N ILE A 359 -16.35 3.45 -9.36
CA ILE A 359 -15.07 3.70 -8.67
C ILE A 359 -14.77 5.19 -8.77
#